data_AF-A0A6J1PRC0-F1
#
_entry.id   AF-A0A6J1PRC0-F1
#
_cell.length_a   1.000
_cell.length_b   1.000
_cell.length_c   1.000
_cell.angle_alpha   90.00
_cell.angle_beta   90.00
_cell.angle_gamma   90.00
#
_symmetry.space_group_name_H-M   'P 1'
#
loop_
_entity.id
_entity.type
_entity.pdbx_description
1 polymer ?
#
loop_
_entity_poly.entity_id
_entity_poly.type
_entity_poly.pdbx_seq_one_letter_code
_entity_poly.pdbx_strand_id
1 'polypeptide(L)'
;PSSYLDVKQRLNAAVTIRSLIHPDKFIIVVEHDLSVLDYLSDFICCLYGVPGAYGVVTMPFSVREGINIFLDGFVPTENLRFREESLVFKVAESATEEEVKRMNHYEYPAMSKTMGSFKLNVEKGQFTDSEILVLLGENGTGKTTFIRMLAGNLPPDDGSESIPQLHISYKPQKISPKSQGIVRQLLHEKVRDAYVHPQFVTDVMKPLKIDDIMDQEVQNLSGGELQRVALALCLGKPADVYLIDEPSAYLDSEQRLVAAKVIKRFILHAKKTGFVVEHDFIMATYLADRVIVFSGIPSLMTTAHSPQSLLNGMNRFLELLGITFRRDPNNFRPRINKNQSVKDLDQKRAGQYFFLEE
;
A
#
# COMPACT_ATOMS: atom_id res chain seq x y z
N PRO A 1 -2.14 -2.06 -16.84
CA PRO A 1 -2.38 -0.63 -17.17
C PRO A 1 -2.33 0.32 -15.96
N SER A 2 -2.39 -0.23 -14.75
CA SER A 2 -2.51 0.51 -13.47
C SER A 2 -1.21 1.10 -12.91
N SER A 3 -0.05 0.72 -13.44
CA SER A 3 1.25 1.16 -12.90
C SER A 3 1.35 2.69 -12.82
N TYR A 4 1.78 3.20 -11.65
CA TYR A 4 1.94 4.63 -11.31
C TYR A 4 0.67 5.49 -11.32
N LEU A 5 -0.48 4.90 -11.66
CA LEU A 5 -1.75 5.60 -11.60
C LEU A 5 -2.26 5.62 -10.15
N ASP A 6 -2.88 6.72 -9.76
CA ASP A 6 -3.68 6.76 -8.54
C ASP A 6 -4.96 5.93 -8.70
N VAL A 7 -5.68 5.75 -7.60
CA VAL A 7 -6.92 4.96 -7.57
C VAL A 7 -7.95 5.41 -8.62
N LYS A 8 -8.17 6.72 -8.78
CA LYS A 8 -9.15 7.26 -9.71
C LYS A 8 -8.73 7.05 -11.15
N GLN A 9 -7.47 7.31 -11.45
CA GLN A 9 -6.87 7.13 -12.75
C GLN A 9 -6.89 5.65 -13.16
N ARG A 10 -6.59 4.72 -12.24
CA ARG A 10 -6.71 3.27 -12.47
C ARG A 10 -8.12 2.88 -12.89
N LEU A 11 -9.13 3.41 -12.21
CA LEU A 11 -10.52 3.08 -12.47
C LEU A 11 -11.04 3.74 -13.74
N ASN A 12 -10.66 4.97 -14.03
CA ASN A 12 -10.95 5.61 -15.31
C ASN A 12 -10.34 4.83 -16.47
N ALA A 13 -9.06 4.44 -16.36
CA ALA A 13 -8.41 3.58 -17.34
C ALA A 13 -9.17 2.24 -17.50
N ALA A 14 -9.61 1.65 -16.39
CA ALA A 14 -10.37 0.41 -16.42
C ALA A 14 -11.73 0.56 -17.14
N VAL A 15 -12.47 1.64 -16.86
CA VAL A 15 -13.73 1.99 -17.54
C VAL A 15 -13.50 2.18 -19.04
N THR A 16 -12.45 2.93 -19.42
CA THR A 16 -12.11 3.17 -20.82
C THR A 16 -11.70 1.90 -21.55
N ILE A 17 -10.91 1.01 -20.93
CA ILE A 17 -10.56 -0.28 -21.53
C ILE A 17 -11.83 -1.12 -21.73
N ARG A 18 -12.71 -1.14 -20.72
CA ARG A 18 -13.95 -1.92 -20.77
C ARG A 18 -14.95 -1.39 -21.79
N SER A 19 -14.95 -0.09 -22.10
CA SER A 19 -15.81 0.46 -23.16
C SER A 19 -15.41 0.02 -24.58
N LEU A 20 -14.21 -0.54 -24.76
CA LEU A 20 -13.76 -1.10 -26.03
C LEU A 20 -14.32 -2.50 -26.31
N ILE A 21 -15.00 -3.12 -25.34
CA ILE A 21 -15.60 -4.46 -25.51
C ILE A 21 -16.66 -4.40 -26.61
N HIS A 22 -16.42 -5.14 -27.69
CA HIS A 22 -17.30 -5.27 -28.84
C HIS A 22 -17.29 -6.72 -29.30
N PRO A 23 -18.37 -7.27 -29.89
CA PRO A 23 -18.43 -8.65 -30.37
C PRO A 23 -17.24 -9.11 -31.24
N ASP A 24 -16.65 -8.19 -32.01
CA ASP A 24 -15.54 -8.48 -32.95
C ASP A 24 -14.14 -8.15 -32.40
N LYS A 25 -14.02 -7.86 -31.10
CA LYS A 25 -12.76 -7.45 -30.47
C LYS A 25 -12.39 -8.33 -29.30
N PHE A 26 -11.17 -8.86 -29.34
CA PHE A 26 -10.55 -9.54 -28.21
C PHE A 26 -9.67 -8.57 -27.43
N ILE A 27 -9.86 -8.53 -26.12
CA ILE A 27 -9.08 -7.68 -25.22
C ILE A 27 -8.38 -8.58 -24.21
N ILE A 28 -7.05 -8.48 -24.14
CA ILE A 28 -6.23 -9.16 -23.14
C ILE A 28 -5.59 -8.09 -22.27
N VAL A 29 -5.68 -8.27 -20.96
CA VAL A 29 -5.10 -7.34 -19.98
C VAL A 29 -4.26 -8.11 -18.98
N VAL A 30 -3.09 -7.57 -18.65
CA VAL A 30 -2.24 -8.05 -17.56
C VAL A 30 -2.28 -7.01 -16.44
N GLU A 31 -2.60 -7.46 -15.23
CA GLU A 31 -2.72 -6.62 -14.05
C GLU A 31 -2.16 -7.30 -12.80
N HIS A 32 -1.53 -6.50 -11.94
CA HIS A 32 -1.07 -6.93 -10.62
C HIS A 32 -1.97 -6.39 -9.50
N ASP A 33 -2.81 -5.39 -9.79
CA ASP A 33 -3.81 -4.89 -8.84
C ASP A 33 -5.09 -5.74 -8.94
N LEU A 34 -5.34 -6.56 -7.91
CA LEU A 34 -6.48 -7.47 -7.86
C LEU A 34 -7.83 -6.72 -7.84
N SER A 35 -7.88 -5.49 -7.35
CA SER A 35 -9.10 -4.69 -7.32
C SER A 35 -9.45 -4.22 -8.73
N VAL A 36 -8.46 -3.75 -9.49
CA VAL A 36 -8.63 -3.32 -10.87
C VAL A 36 -8.89 -4.52 -11.79
N LEU A 37 -8.21 -5.65 -11.57
CA LEU A 37 -8.43 -6.89 -12.30
C LEU A 37 -9.87 -7.42 -12.14
N ASP A 38 -10.44 -7.35 -10.93
CA ASP A 38 -11.84 -7.76 -10.65
C ASP A 38 -12.86 -6.89 -11.40
N TYR A 39 -12.55 -5.60 -11.61
CA TYR A 39 -13.40 -4.68 -12.35
C TYR A 39 -13.30 -4.88 -13.87
N LEU A 40 -12.07 -5.07 -14.37
CA LEU A 40 -11.74 -5.14 -15.80
C LEU A 40 -12.23 -6.41 -16.47
N SER A 41 -12.08 -7.54 -15.79
CA SER A 41 -12.09 -8.84 -16.43
C SER A 41 -13.47 -9.49 -16.38
N ASP A 42 -13.78 -10.31 -17.38
CA ASP A 42 -14.91 -11.26 -17.33
C ASP A 42 -14.40 -12.71 -17.14
N PHE A 43 -13.15 -12.98 -17.56
CA PHE A 43 -12.42 -14.22 -17.31
C PHE A 43 -11.01 -13.92 -16.82
N ILE A 44 -10.44 -14.81 -16.01
CA ILE A 44 -9.08 -14.69 -15.48
C ILE A 44 -8.30 -15.97 -15.77
N CYS A 45 -7.06 -15.82 -16.25
CA CYS A 45 -6.07 -16.88 -16.28
C CYS A 45 -4.97 -16.56 -15.26
N CYS A 46 -4.60 -17.53 -14.44
CA CYS A 46 -3.50 -17.40 -13.50
C CYS A 46 -2.20 -17.86 -14.17
N LEU A 47 -1.12 -17.12 -13.94
CA LEU A 47 0.23 -17.53 -14.33
C LEU A 47 0.99 -17.93 -13.07
N TYR A 48 1.54 -19.14 -13.05
CA TYR A 48 2.34 -19.65 -11.94
C TYR A 48 3.62 -20.33 -12.45
N GLY A 49 4.61 -20.47 -11.58
CA GLY A 49 5.89 -21.08 -11.93
C GLY A 49 7.03 -20.54 -11.09
N VAL A 50 8.26 -20.74 -11.55
CA VAL A 50 9.46 -20.23 -10.87
C VAL A 50 9.99 -19.04 -11.68
N PRO A 51 10.05 -17.82 -11.09
CA PRO A 51 10.56 -16.63 -11.78
C PRO A 51 11.94 -16.87 -12.40
N GLY A 52 12.10 -16.51 -13.68
CA GLY A 52 13.35 -16.71 -14.42
C GLY A 52 13.60 -18.14 -14.91
N ALA A 53 12.79 -19.13 -14.52
CA ALA A 53 12.95 -20.52 -14.95
C ALA A 53 11.80 -20.98 -15.87
N TYR A 54 10.55 -20.95 -15.41
CA TYR A 54 9.38 -21.35 -16.21
C TYR A 54 8.10 -20.69 -15.73
N GLY A 55 7.09 -20.63 -16.60
CA GLY A 55 5.74 -20.16 -16.28
C GLY A 55 4.70 -21.01 -17.00
N VAL A 56 3.61 -21.33 -16.30
CA VAL A 56 2.47 -22.08 -16.79
C VAL A 56 1.24 -21.19 -16.71
N VAL A 57 0.38 -21.25 -17.73
CA VAL A 57 -0.89 -20.51 -17.79
C VAL A 57 -2.01 -21.49 -17.52
N THR A 58 -2.88 -21.18 -16.56
CA THR A 58 -4.06 -21.99 -16.29
C THR A 58 -5.11 -21.86 -17.40
N MET A 59 -6.06 -22.79 -17.42
CA MET A 59 -7.32 -22.58 -18.13
C MET A 59 -8.06 -21.34 -17.58
N PRO A 60 -8.92 -20.68 -18.38
CA PRO A 60 -9.67 -19.51 -17.94
C PRO A 60 -10.72 -19.88 -16.89
N PHE A 61 -10.75 -19.11 -15.80
CA PHE A 61 -11.74 -19.19 -14.74
C PHE A 61 -12.67 -17.97 -14.76
N SER A 62 -13.81 -18.07 -14.07
CA SER A 62 -14.59 -16.88 -13.74
C SER A 62 -13.76 -15.93 -12.85
N VAL A 63 -14.03 -14.63 -12.91
CA VAL A 63 -13.28 -13.60 -12.16
C VAL A 63 -13.15 -13.93 -10.68
N ARG A 64 -14.26 -14.36 -10.06
CA ARG A 64 -14.29 -14.66 -8.62
C ARG A 64 -13.45 -15.89 -8.30
N GLU A 65 -13.62 -16.97 -9.06
CA GLU A 65 -12.90 -18.22 -8.84
C GLU A 65 -11.40 -18.04 -9.11
N GLY A 66 -11.02 -17.39 -10.21
CA GLY A 66 -9.62 -17.18 -10.58
C GLY A 66 -8.85 -16.39 -9.52
N ILE A 67 -9.44 -15.31 -8.98
CA ILE A 67 -8.78 -14.54 -7.90
C ILE A 67 -8.71 -15.36 -6.61
N ASN A 68 -9.75 -16.12 -6.27
CA ASN A 68 -9.71 -16.95 -5.07
C ASN A 68 -8.67 -18.08 -5.18
N ILE A 69 -8.57 -18.76 -6.33
CA ILE A 69 -7.49 -19.72 -6.65
C ILE A 69 -6.12 -19.07 -6.50
N PHE A 70 -5.95 -17.85 -7.03
CA PHE A 70 -4.71 -17.10 -6.90
C PHE A 70 -4.35 -16.82 -5.43
N LEU A 71 -5.34 -16.45 -4.60
CA LEU A 71 -5.16 -16.16 -3.18
C LEU A 71 -5.00 -17.41 -2.32
N ASP A 72 -5.58 -18.53 -2.70
CA ASP A 72 -5.45 -19.81 -1.99
C ASP A 72 -4.10 -20.48 -2.27
N GLY A 73 -3.47 -20.14 -3.41
CA GLY A 73 -2.17 -20.72 -3.79
C GLY A 73 -2.28 -22.12 -4.39
N PHE A 74 -3.49 -22.54 -4.76
CA PHE A 74 -3.79 -23.91 -5.18
C PHE A 74 -4.79 -23.89 -6.34
N VAL A 75 -4.45 -24.57 -7.43
CA VAL A 75 -5.29 -24.76 -8.62
C VAL A 75 -5.97 -26.14 -8.53
N PRO A 76 -7.28 -26.20 -8.22
CA PRO A 76 -7.96 -27.48 -7.98
C PRO A 76 -8.02 -28.39 -9.20
N THR A 77 -8.21 -27.82 -10.39
CA THR A 77 -8.34 -28.57 -11.65
C THR A 77 -7.07 -29.29 -12.07
N GLU A 78 -5.92 -28.76 -11.66
CA GLU A 78 -4.59 -29.31 -11.97
C GLU A 78 -4.00 -30.06 -10.75
N ASN A 79 -4.72 -30.08 -9.63
CA ASN A 79 -4.26 -30.55 -8.33
C ASN A 79 -2.85 -30.02 -7.96
N LEU A 80 -2.59 -28.74 -8.26
CA LEU A 80 -1.28 -28.14 -8.16
C LEU A 80 -1.28 -27.01 -7.14
N ARG A 81 -0.40 -27.10 -6.13
CA ARG A 81 -0.13 -26.04 -5.17
C ARG A 81 1.10 -25.26 -5.62
N PHE A 82 0.93 -24.01 -6.01
CA PHE A 82 2.04 -23.12 -6.37
C PHE A 82 2.46 -22.21 -5.21
N ARG A 83 1.70 -22.19 -4.10
CA ARG A 83 2.09 -21.51 -2.86
C ARG A 83 1.68 -22.29 -1.61
N GLU A 84 2.56 -22.34 -0.63
CA GLU A 84 2.35 -23.05 0.63
C GLU A 84 1.26 -22.41 1.50
N GLU A 85 1.31 -21.09 1.66
CA GLU A 85 0.36 -20.33 2.48
C GLU A 85 -0.72 -19.64 1.64
N SER A 86 -1.95 -19.61 2.16
CA SER A 86 -3.02 -18.80 1.59
C SER A 86 -2.91 -17.34 2.02
N LEU A 87 -3.44 -16.45 1.20
CA LEU A 87 -3.48 -15.02 1.45
C LEU A 87 -4.87 -14.64 1.96
N VAL A 88 -4.97 -14.43 3.27
CA VAL A 88 -6.21 -14.04 3.94
C VAL A 88 -6.14 -12.58 4.37
N PHE A 89 -7.17 -11.81 4.04
CA PHE A 89 -7.27 -10.39 4.36
C PHE A 89 -8.11 -10.18 5.62
N LYS A 90 -7.64 -10.74 6.74
CA LYS A 90 -8.22 -10.41 8.04
C LYS A 90 -7.80 -9.00 8.41
N VAL A 91 -8.77 -8.15 8.75
CA VAL A 91 -8.49 -6.93 9.49
C VAL A 91 -7.93 -7.40 10.83
N ALA A 92 -6.68 -7.03 11.12
CA ALA A 92 -6.09 -7.39 12.41
C ALA A 92 -6.91 -6.72 13.51
N GLU A 93 -7.14 -7.43 14.62
CA GLU A 93 -7.71 -6.82 15.82
C GLU A 93 -6.85 -5.63 16.23
N SER A 94 -7.47 -4.45 16.25
CA SER A 94 -6.90 -3.23 16.80
C SER A 94 -6.52 -3.43 18.25
N ALA A 95 -5.45 -2.76 18.70
CA ALA A 95 -5.05 -2.77 20.11
C ALA A 95 -6.24 -2.43 21.01
N THR A 96 -6.34 -3.11 22.15
CA THR A 96 -7.44 -2.89 23.10
C THR A 96 -7.40 -1.46 23.65
N GLU A 97 -8.54 -0.87 24.01
CA GLU A 97 -8.60 0.52 24.53
C GLU A 97 -7.69 0.75 25.74
N GLU A 98 -7.41 -0.29 26.54
CA GLU A 98 -6.49 -0.22 27.67
C GLU A 98 -5.01 -0.14 27.25
N GLU A 99 -4.64 -0.77 26.14
CA GLU A 99 -3.29 -0.69 25.57
C GLU A 99 -3.05 0.69 24.94
N VAL A 100 -4.05 1.24 24.25
CA VAL A 100 -3.98 2.58 23.64
C VAL A 100 -3.79 3.67 24.69
N LYS A 101 -4.43 3.56 25.87
CA LYS A 101 -4.24 4.51 26.98
C LYS A 101 -2.81 4.55 27.54
N ARG A 102 -2.03 3.48 27.34
CA ARG A 102 -0.63 3.41 27.79
C ARG A 102 0.37 3.90 26.74
N MET A 103 -0.09 4.20 25.52
CA MET A 103 0.78 4.66 24.44
C MET A 103 1.12 6.14 24.59
N ASN A 104 2.30 6.55 24.14
CA ASN A 104 2.61 7.97 24.04
C ASN A 104 1.76 8.58 22.93
N HIS A 105 1.33 9.82 23.16
CA HIS A 105 0.54 10.60 22.22
C HIS A 105 1.41 11.72 21.69
N TYR A 106 1.56 11.76 20.38
CA TYR A 106 2.28 12.80 19.66
C TYR A 106 1.29 13.61 18.82
N GLU A 107 1.62 14.86 18.57
CA GLU A 107 0.80 15.73 17.74
C GLU A 107 1.67 16.41 16.68
N TYR A 108 1.09 16.62 15.50
CA TYR A 108 1.65 17.56 14.52
C TYR A 108 0.69 18.74 14.39
N PRO A 109 1.21 19.99 14.36
CA PRO A 109 0.37 21.18 14.27
C PRO A 109 -0.28 21.30 12.89
N ALA A 110 -1.22 22.23 12.78
CA ALA A 110 -1.69 22.64 11.46
C ALA A 110 -0.52 23.26 10.68
N MET A 111 -0.35 22.86 9.42
CA MET A 111 0.73 23.33 8.56
C MET A 111 0.18 23.76 7.22
N SER A 112 0.84 24.71 6.57
CA SER A 112 0.56 25.04 5.18
C SER A 112 1.84 25.03 4.35
N LYS A 113 1.71 24.67 3.08
CA LYS A 113 2.81 24.70 2.12
C LYS A 113 2.34 25.12 0.75
N THR A 114 3.00 26.12 0.19
CA THR A 114 2.76 26.65 -1.14
C THR A 114 3.95 26.32 -2.03
N MET A 115 3.68 25.69 -3.18
CA MET A 115 4.68 25.33 -4.18
C MET A 115 4.21 25.85 -5.55
N GLY A 116 4.63 27.05 -5.91
CA GLY A 116 4.15 27.71 -7.14
C GLY A 116 2.65 27.99 -7.06
N SER A 117 1.87 27.36 -7.94
CA SER A 117 0.40 27.48 -7.97
C SER A 117 -0.33 26.50 -7.03
N PHE A 118 0.39 25.55 -6.45
CA PHE A 118 -0.19 24.51 -5.59
C PHE A 118 -0.13 24.92 -4.13
N LYS A 119 -1.25 24.80 -3.41
CA LYS A 119 -1.35 25.01 -1.96
C LYS A 119 -1.83 23.74 -1.25
N LEU A 120 -1.07 23.30 -0.27
CA LEU A 120 -1.40 22.22 0.65
C LEU A 120 -1.68 22.80 2.03
N ASN A 121 -2.87 22.52 2.55
CA ASN A 121 -3.23 22.76 3.94
C ASN A 121 -3.25 21.43 4.69
N VAL A 122 -2.68 21.38 5.88
CA VAL A 122 -2.66 20.20 6.74
C VAL A 122 -3.37 20.58 8.02
N GLU A 123 -4.44 19.86 8.34
CA GLU A 123 -5.12 20.00 9.62
C GLU A 123 -4.26 19.42 10.74
N LYS A 124 -4.40 19.97 11.95
CA LYS A 124 -3.76 19.40 13.14
C LYS A 124 -4.16 17.93 13.30
N GLY A 125 -3.20 17.06 13.62
CA GLY A 125 -3.46 15.66 13.85
C GLY A 125 -2.69 15.10 15.04
N GLN A 126 -3.15 13.95 15.52
CA GLN A 126 -2.57 13.22 16.64
C GLN A 126 -2.25 11.81 16.21
N PHE A 127 -1.13 11.28 16.68
CA PHE A 127 -0.73 9.91 16.47
C PHE A 127 -0.16 9.27 17.74
N THR A 128 -0.25 7.96 17.85
CA THR A 128 0.27 7.19 18.98
C THR A 128 1.52 6.40 18.60
N ASP A 129 2.20 5.86 19.60
CA ASP A 129 3.13 4.75 19.38
C ASP A 129 2.38 3.53 18.82
N SER A 130 3.08 2.67 18.08
CA SER A 130 2.56 1.36 17.63
C SER A 130 1.34 1.41 16.70
N GLU A 131 1.10 2.52 16.00
CA GLU A 131 0.04 2.62 15.00
C GLU A 131 0.58 2.90 13.59
N ILE A 132 -0.22 2.51 12.59
CA ILE A 132 0.05 2.77 11.18
C ILE A 132 -1.02 3.72 10.64
N LEU A 133 -0.58 4.91 10.22
CA LEU A 133 -1.39 5.89 9.51
C LEU A 133 -1.19 5.73 8.01
N VAL A 134 -2.26 5.43 7.29
CA VAL A 134 -2.22 5.37 5.83
C VAL A 134 -2.74 6.65 5.22
N LEU A 135 -1.98 7.22 4.29
CA LEU A 135 -2.32 8.44 3.56
C LEU A 135 -2.96 8.07 2.23
N LEU A 136 -4.21 8.46 2.04
CA LEU A 136 -4.99 8.20 0.82
C LEU A 136 -5.35 9.50 0.10
N GLY A 137 -5.30 9.49 -1.22
CA GLY A 137 -5.64 10.65 -2.06
C GLY A 137 -5.20 10.48 -3.51
N GLU A 138 -5.77 11.27 -4.41
CA GLU A 138 -5.37 11.34 -5.82
C GLU A 138 -3.89 11.77 -5.98
N ASN A 139 -3.30 11.54 -7.15
CA ASN A 139 -1.98 12.07 -7.46
C ASN A 139 -2.04 13.59 -7.55
N GLY A 140 -0.99 14.26 -7.05
CA GLY A 140 -0.97 15.73 -7.01
C GLY A 140 -1.76 16.37 -5.86
N THR A 141 -2.21 15.58 -4.88
CA THR A 141 -2.84 16.13 -3.64
C THR A 141 -1.84 16.49 -2.53
N GLY A 142 -0.54 16.33 -2.76
CA GLY A 142 0.48 16.72 -1.79
C GLY A 142 0.85 15.67 -0.73
N LYS A 143 0.50 14.38 -0.90
CA LYS A 143 0.88 13.28 0.01
C LYS A 143 2.39 13.21 0.27
N THR A 144 3.19 13.16 -0.79
CA THR A 144 4.66 13.18 -0.70
C THR A 144 5.18 14.49 -0.10
N THR A 145 4.51 15.62 -0.35
CA THR A 145 4.86 16.91 0.25
C THR A 145 4.65 16.88 1.76
N PHE A 146 3.53 16.34 2.23
CA PHE A 146 3.25 16.15 3.65
C PHE A 146 4.27 15.23 4.32
N ILE A 147 4.60 14.08 3.71
CA ILE A 147 5.65 13.19 4.21
C ILE A 147 7.01 13.91 4.30
N ARG A 148 7.38 14.72 3.30
CA ARG A 148 8.65 15.48 3.33
C ARG A 148 8.66 16.56 4.40
N MET A 149 7.51 17.15 4.71
CA MET A 149 7.38 18.07 5.84
C MET A 149 7.56 17.35 7.17
N LEU A 150 6.91 16.20 7.35
CA LEU A 150 7.12 15.36 8.54
C LEU A 150 8.58 14.91 8.66
N ALA A 151 9.23 14.54 7.56
CA ALA A 151 10.63 14.13 7.54
C ALA A 151 11.63 15.25 7.88
N GLY A 152 11.20 16.51 7.92
CA GLY A 152 12.08 17.67 8.08
C GLY A 152 12.86 18.05 6.81
N ASN A 153 12.59 17.39 5.68
CA ASN A 153 13.22 17.69 4.39
C ASN A 153 12.63 18.94 3.70
N LEU A 154 11.44 19.38 4.13
CA LEU A 154 10.76 20.55 3.58
C LEU A 154 10.11 21.36 4.72
N PRO A 155 10.52 22.61 4.97
CA PRO A 155 9.89 23.42 6.02
C PRO A 155 8.49 23.89 5.61
N PRO A 156 7.51 23.97 6.54
CA PRO A 156 6.21 24.60 6.29
C PRO A 156 6.34 26.12 6.09
N ASP A 157 5.33 26.75 5.49
CA ASP A 157 5.36 28.20 5.23
C ASP A 157 5.04 29.03 6.48
N ASP A 158 4.08 28.60 7.30
CA ASP A 158 3.58 29.36 8.46
C ASP A 158 4.46 29.27 9.72
N GLY A 159 5.70 28.78 9.58
CA GLY A 159 6.61 28.56 10.70
C GLY A 159 6.28 27.28 11.47
N SER A 160 7.32 26.51 11.81
CA SER A 160 7.18 25.25 12.53
C SER A 160 6.95 25.50 14.02
N GLU A 161 5.70 25.55 14.48
CA GLU A 161 5.45 25.04 15.83
C GLU A 161 5.96 23.59 15.86
N SER A 162 6.69 23.26 16.91
CA SER A 162 7.62 22.14 16.98
C SER A 162 6.98 20.80 16.59
N ILE A 163 7.25 20.32 15.37
CA ILE A 163 7.16 18.89 15.09
C ILE A 163 8.09 18.22 16.12
N PRO A 164 7.61 17.23 16.88
CA PRO A 164 8.43 16.60 17.91
C PRO A 164 9.73 16.08 17.30
N GLN A 165 10.86 16.27 18.01
CA GLN A 165 12.17 15.77 17.58
C GLN A 165 12.19 14.24 17.70
N LEU A 166 11.61 13.58 16.71
CA LEU A 166 11.58 12.13 16.56
C LEU A 166 12.64 11.72 15.55
N HIS A 167 13.28 10.57 15.78
CA HIS A 167 14.15 10.00 14.76
C HIS A 167 13.28 9.44 13.63
N ILE A 168 13.53 9.90 12.41
CA ILE A 168 12.73 9.53 11.24
C ILE A 168 13.55 8.66 10.29
N SER A 169 12.96 7.54 9.86
CA SER A 169 13.47 6.77 8.72
C SER A 169 12.53 6.96 7.54
N TYR A 170 13.07 7.32 6.39
CA TYR A 170 12.26 7.62 5.19
C TYR A 170 12.62 6.72 4.02
N LYS A 171 11.60 6.05 3.45
CA LYS A 171 11.63 5.40 2.15
C LYS A 171 10.99 6.33 1.11
N PRO A 172 11.74 6.83 0.11
CA PRO A 172 11.20 7.71 -0.93
C PRO A 172 10.40 6.93 -1.99
N GLN A 173 9.44 7.62 -2.63
CA GLN A 173 8.63 7.09 -3.74
C GLN A 173 9.51 6.63 -4.91
N LYS A 174 10.39 7.52 -5.40
CA LYS A 174 11.31 7.24 -6.49
C LYS A 174 12.64 6.75 -5.93
N ILE A 175 12.93 5.47 -6.16
CA ILE A 175 14.23 4.89 -5.84
C ILE A 175 15.06 4.85 -7.12
N SER A 176 16.32 5.27 -7.03
CA SER A 176 17.30 5.12 -8.10
C SER A 176 18.55 4.46 -7.53
N PRO A 177 19.17 3.53 -8.25
CA PRO A 177 20.39 2.86 -7.80
C PRO A 177 21.57 3.82 -7.93
N LYS A 178 21.74 4.70 -6.93
CA LYS A 178 22.86 5.66 -6.90
C LYS A 178 24.10 5.09 -6.23
N SER A 179 23.94 4.07 -5.39
CA SER A 179 25.04 3.42 -4.68
C SER A 179 25.78 2.48 -5.64
N GLN A 180 27.10 2.58 -5.67
CA GLN A 180 27.96 1.58 -6.28
C GLN A 180 28.25 0.46 -5.27
N GLY A 181 28.35 -0.79 -5.73
CA GLY A 181 28.63 -1.96 -4.89
C GLY A 181 27.49 -2.97 -4.83
N ILE A 182 27.71 -4.02 -4.04
CA ILE A 182 26.74 -5.11 -3.85
C ILE A 182 25.75 -4.78 -2.73
N VAL A 183 24.55 -5.38 -2.79
CA VAL A 183 23.49 -5.18 -1.80
C VAL A 183 23.98 -5.47 -0.38
N ARG A 184 24.76 -6.53 -0.18
CA ARG A 184 25.35 -6.90 1.11
C ARG A 184 26.19 -5.77 1.73
N GLN A 185 27.02 -5.09 0.94
CA GLN A 185 27.83 -3.97 1.40
C GLN A 185 26.95 -2.80 1.83
N LEU A 186 25.95 -2.46 1.00
CA LEU A 186 25.01 -1.38 1.31
C LEU A 186 24.25 -1.62 2.63
N LEU A 187 23.82 -2.85 2.88
CA LEU A 187 23.15 -3.23 4.12
C LEU A 187 24.09 -3.16 5.33
N HIS A 188 25.32 -3.67 5.21
CA HIS A 188 26.31 -3.57 6.29
C HIS A 188 26.70 -2.12 6.60
N GLU A 189 26.76 -1.24 5.61
CA GLU A 189 27.10 0.17 5.82
C GLU A 189 25.97 0.95 6.48
N LYS A 190 24.72 0.67 6.11
CA LYS A 190 23.57 1.51 6.53
C LYS A 190 22.82 0.96 7.74
N VAL A 191 22.79 -0.36 7.92
CA VAL A 191 21.93 -1.05 8.89
C VAL A 191 22.67 -2.21 9.57
N ARG A 192 23.96 -2.01 9.90
CA ARG A 192 24.84 -3.05 10.48
C ARG A 192 24.22 -3.77 11.67
N ASP A 193 23.69 -3.03 12.63
CA ASP A 193 23.18 -3.58 13.89
C ASP A 193 21.89 -4.37 13.66
N ALA A 194 20.99 -3.86 12.81
CA ALA A 194 19.76 -4.55 12.44
C ALA A 194 20.05 -5.81 11.62
N TYR A 195 21.03 -5.77 10.70
CA TYR A 195 21.41 -6.92 9.87
C TYR A 195 21.84 -8.14 10.69
N VAL A 196 22.49 -7.93 11.84
CA VAL A 196 22.93 -9.01 12.74
C VAL A 196 21.79 -9.49 13.66
N HIS A 197 20.74 -8.69 13.84
CA HIS A 197 19.67 -8.98 14.77
C HIS A 197 18.74 -10.10 14.28
N PRO A 198 18.61 -11.25 14.99
CA PRO A 198 17.84 -12.40 14.50
C PRO A 198 16.36 -12.10 14.22
N GLN A 199 15.76 -11.18 14.99
CA GLN A 199 14.37 -10.79 14.76
C GLN A 199 14.22 -9.99 13.47
N PHE A 200 15.17 -9.10 13.14
CA PHE A 200 15.11 -8.33 11.90
C PHE A 200 15.30 -9.23 10.68
N VAL A 201 16.18 -10.23 10.79
CA VAL A 201 16.37 -11.23 9.74
C VAL A 201 15.07 -12.03 9.51
N THR A 202 14.39 -12.41 10.58
CA THR A 202 13.16 -13.22 10.52
C THR A 202 11.94 -12.40 10.07
N ASP A 203 11.81 -11.17 10.54
CA ASP A 203 10.64 -10.33 10.30
C ASP A 203 10.74 -9.54 8.98
N VAL A 204 11.95 -9.22 8.52
CA VAL A 204 12.18 -8.35 7.35
C VAL A 204 12.98 -9.03 6.25
N MET A 205 14.19 -9.53 6.53
CA MET A 205 15.11 -10.00 5.47
C MET A 205 14.62 -11.26 4.74
N LYS A 206 14.26 -12.30 5.50
CA LYS A 206 13.79 -13.58 4.93
C LYS A 206 12.47 -13.42 4.17
N PRO A 207 11.42 -12.76 4.72
CA PRO A 207 10.18 -12.59 3.98
C PRO A 207 10.36 -11.75 2.72
N LEU A 208 11.17 -10.69 2.76
CA LEU A 208 11.47 -9.89 1.57
C LEU A 208 12.46 -10.58 0.62
N LYS A 209 12.91 -11.82 0.89
CA LYS A 209 13.86 -12.58 0.07
C LYS A 209 15.09 -11.74 -0.31
N ILE A 210 15.63 -11.03 0.67
CA ILE A 210 16.84 -10.20 0.46
C ILE A 210 18.06 -11.09 0.28
N ASP A 211 18.05 -12.28 0.88
CA ASP A 211 19.13 -13.27 0.79
C ASP A 211 19.46 -13.65 -0.66
N ASP A 212 18.44 -13.78 -1.51
CA ASP A 212 18.56 -14.12 -2.94
C ASP A 212 19.30 -13.05 -3.77
N ILE A 213 19.31 -11.79 -3.29
CA ILE A 213 19.85 -10.63 -4.00
C ILE A 213 21.05 -9.99 -3.29
N MET A 214 21.52 -10.56 -2.18
CA MET A 214 22.61 -9.99 -1.37
C MET A 214 23.91 -9.82 -2.16
N ASP A 215 24.21 -10.74 -3.07
CA ASP A 215 25.46 -10.76 -3.83
C ASP A 215 25.36 -10.06 -5.19
N GLN A 216 24.18 -9.50 -5.51
CA GLN A 216 23.97 -8.75 -6.73
C GLN A 216 24.39 -7.29 -6.56
N GLU A 217 24.80 -6.67 -7.67
CA GLU A 217 25.08 -5.24 -7.72
C GLU A 217 23.78 -4.44 -7.68
N VAL A 218 23.74 -3.37 -6.89
CA VAL A 218 22.54 -2.52 -6.73
C VAL A 218 22.05 -1.96 -8.06
N GLN A 219 22.95 -1.74 -9.02
CA GLN A 219 22.63 -1.22 -10.35
C GLN A 219 21.95 -2.23 -11.27
N ASN A 220 22.12 -3.54 -11.01
CA ASN A 220 21.58 -4.61 -11.85
C ASN A 220 20.22 -5.13 -11.33
N LEU A 221 19.77 -4.63 -10.17
CA LEU A 221 18.49 -5.03 -9.58
C LEU A 221 17.31 -4.56 -10.44
N SER A 222 16.31 -5.40 -10.55
CA SER A 222 14.99 -5.02 -11.05
C SER A 222 14.32 -3.99 -10.13
N GLY A 223 13.29 -3.29 -10.64
CA GLY A 223 12.53 -2.32 -9.83
C GLY A 223 11.92 -2.92 -8.56
N GLY A 224 11.41 -4.15 -8.64
CA GLY A 224 10.85 -4.86 -7.48
C GLY A 224 11.92 -5.28 -6.46
N GLU A 225 13.08 -5.75 -6.92
CA GLU A 225 14.21 -6.06 -6.04
C GLU A 225 14.75 -4.81 -5.34
N LEU A 226 14.93 -3.72 -6.09
CA LEU A 226 15.37 -2.44 -5.56
C LEU A 226 14.38 -1.90 -4.51
N GLN A 227 13.08 -2.08 -4.75
CA GLN A 227 12.03 -1.71 -3.80
C GLN A 227 12.13 -2.53 -2.49
N ARG A 228 12.35 -3.85 -2.57
CA ARG A 228 12.55 -4.72 -1.40
C ARG A 228 13.79 -4.30 -0.59
N VAL A 229 14.89 -3.99 -1.27
CA VAL A 229 16.11 -3.47 -0.61
C VAL A 229 15.84 -2.13 0.07
N ALA A 230 15.14 -1.21 -0.58
CA ALA A 230 14.80 0.09 0.02
C ALA A 230 13.91 -0.02 1.25
N LEU A 231 12.97 -0.98 1.26
CA LEU A 231 12.16 -1.28 2.45
C LEU A 231 13.02 -1.84 3.59
N ALA A 232 13.90 -2.81 3.31
CA ALA A 232 14.81 -3.35 4.32
C ALA A 232 15.73 -2.25 4.89
N LEU A 233 16.27 -1.36 4.06
CA LEU A 233 17.09 -0.23 4.51
C LEU A 233 16.31 0.78 5.36
N CYS A 234 15.03 1.01 5.05
CA CYS A 234 14.18 1.90 5.82
C CYS A 234 13.89 1.32 7.20
N LEU A 235 13.45 0.07 7.26
CA LEU A 235 13.09 -0.62 8.52
C LEU A 235 14.32 -0.94 9.38
N GLY A 236 15.50 -1.13 8.78
CA GLY A 236 16.73 -1.42 9.53
C GLY A 236 17.38 -0.21 10.18
N LYS A 237 16.96 1.02 9.85
CA LYS A 237 17.46 2.24 10.50
C LYS A 237 16.69 2.48 11.80
N PRO A 238 17.38 2.72 12.93
CA PRO A 238 16.71 3.03 14.18
C PRO A 238 15.93 4.34 14.04
N ALA A 239 14.61 4.26 14.15
CA ALA A 239 13.71 5.39 14.07
C ALA A 239 12.50 5.20 14.99
N ASP A 240 11.93 6.33 15.41
CA ASP A 240 10.67 6.40 16.15
C ASP A 240 9.49 6.41 15.17
N VAL A 241 9.67 7.08 14.02
CA VAL A 241 8.67 7.16 12.96
C VAL A 241 9.25 6.69 11.63
N TYR A 242 8.56 5.74 10.99
CA TYR A 242 8.88 5.26 9.64
C TYR A 242 7.95 5.90 8.64
N LEU A 243 8.51 6.62 7.67
CA LEU A 243 7.79 7.23 6.57
C LEU A 243 8.02 6.40 5.32
N ILE A 244 6.97 5.78 4.78
CA ILE A 244 7.06 4.85 3.65
C ILE A 244 6.19 5.34 2.50
N ASP A 245 6.83 5.89 1.46
CA ASP A 245 6.12 6.45 0.31
C ASP A 245 6.05 5.41 -0.83
N GLU A 246 4.83 4.94 -1.11
CA GLU A 246 4.49 3.91 -2.11
C GLU A 246 5.35 2.64 -2.02
N PRO A 247 5.18 1.83 -0.95
CA PRO A 247 5.81 0.52 -0.84
C PRO A 247 5.37 -0.48 -1.94
N SER A 248 4.17 -0.34 -2.52
CA SER A 248 3.63 -1.23 -3.55
C SER A 248 4.20 -1.06 -4.96
N ALA A 249 4.95 0.01 -5.22
CA ALA A 249 5.50 0.30 -6.53
C ALA A 249 6.43 -0.84 -7.02
N TYR A 250 6.27 -1.24 -8.30
CA TYR A 250 7.02 -2.33 -8.96
C TYR A 250 6.86 -3.73 -8.37
N LEU A 251 6.15 -3.89 -7.26
CA LEU A 251 5.88 -5.18 -6.65
C LEU A 251 4.69 -5.85 -7.33
N ASP A 252 4.81 -7.15 -7.55
CA ASP A 252 3.69 -8.01 -7.92
C ASP A 252 2.71 -8.20 -6.73
N SER A 253 1.57 -8.83 -6.98
CA SER A 253 0.52 -9.02 -5.98
C SER A 253 0.97 -9.81 -4.74
N GLU A 254 1.88 -10.77 -4.88
CA GLU A 254 2.43 -11.54 -3.76
C GLU A 254 3.40 -10.69 -2.95
N GLN A 255 4.35 -10.06 -3.63
CA GLN A 255 5.36 -9.20 -3.02
C GLN A 255 4.73 -8.01 -2.28
N ARG A 256 3.65 -7.43 -2.79
CA ARG A 256 2.89 -6.37 -2.10
C ARG A 256 2.36 -6.83 -0.75
N LEU A 257 1.74 -8.01 -0.72
CA LEU A 257 1.17 -8.53 0.52
C LEU A 257 2.25 -8.95 1.51
N VAL A 258 3.35 -9.53 1.03
CA VAL A 258 4.52 -9.83 1.87
C VAL A 258 5.09 -8.54 2.45
N ALA A 259 5.28 -7.49 1.63
CA ALA A 259 5.72 -6.18 2.11
C ALA A 259 4.77 -5.60 3.16
N ALA A 260 3.45 -5.71 2.95
CA ALA A 260 2.45 -5.25 3.91
C ALA A 260 2.54 -6.01 5.25
N LYS A 261 2.68 -7.34 5.19
CA LYS A 261 2.91 -8.20 6.38
C LYS A 261 4.18 -7.81 7.13
N VAL A 262 5.28 -7.60 6.40
CA VAL A 262 6.58 -7.20 6.97
C VAL A 262 6.49 -5.86 7.68
N ILE A 263 5.93 -4.84 7.01
CA ILE A 263 5.76 -3.49 7.57
C ILE A 263 4.91 -3.56 8.84
N LYS A 264 3.75 -4.23 8.78
CA LYS A 264 2.84 -4.32 9.93
C LYS A 264 3.47 -5.04 11.12
N ARG A 265 4.07 -6.21 10.88
CA ARG A 265 4.71 -7.02 11.92
C ARG A 265 5.87 -6.26 12.56
N PHE A 266 6.74 -5.65 11.76
CA PHE A 266 7.89 -4.93 12.27
C PHE A 266 7.48 -3.73 13.12
N ILE A 267 6.54 -2.90 12.65
CA ILE A 267 6.07 -1.71 13.37
C ILE A 267 5.44 -2.11 14.72
N LEU A 268 4.61 -3.15 14.72
CA LEU A 268 3.96 -3.67 15.93
C LEU A 268 4.98 -4.23 16.93
N HIS A 269 5.92 -5.07 16.48
CA HIS A 269 6.94 -5.66 17.33
C HIS A 269 7.91 -4.63 17.90
N ALA A 270 8.33 -3.66 17.08
CA ALA A 270 9.26 -2.60 17.47
C ALA A 270 8.58 -1.50 18.31
N LYS A 271 7.25 -1.52 18.43
CA LYS A 271 6.42 -0.49 19.08
C LYS A 271 6.68 0.91 18.55
N LYS A 272 6.78 1.03 17.22
CA LYS A 272 7.07 2.28 16.49
C LYS A 272 5.86 2.75 15.71
N THR A 273 5.91 3.93 15.10
CA THR A 273 4.81 4.46 14.29
C THR A 273 5.17 4.46 12.81
N GLY A 274 4.21 4.16 11.94
CA GLY A 274 4.39 4.20 10.49
C GLY A 274 3.42 5.17 9.80
N PHE A 275 3.93 6.03 8.93
CA PHE A 275 3.11 6.75 7.95
C PHE A 275 3.36 6.13 6.57
N VAL A 276 2.32 5.58 5.96
CA VAL A 276 2.43 4.87 4.69
C VAL A 276 1.55 5.55 3.64
N VAL A 277 2.15 5.97 2.52
CA VAL A 277 1.38 6.41 1.35
C VAL A 277 1.13 5.20 0.47
N GLU A 278 -0.13 4.91 0.21
CA GLU A 278 -0.52 3.80 -0.65
C GLU A 278 -1.64 4.15 -1.62
N HIS A 279 -1.62 3.43 -2.74
CA HIS A 279 -2.64 3.48 -3.78
C HIS A 279 -3.31 2.12 -3.98
N ASP A 280 -2.74 1.05 -3.42
CA ASP A 280 -3.35 -0.27 -3.42
C ASP A 280 -4.29 -0.42 -2.22
N PHE A 281 -5.58 -0.60 -2.48
CA PHE A 281 -6.60 -0.75 -1.44
C PHE A 281 -6.36 -1.95 -0.53
N ILE A 282 -5.86 -3.05 -1.09
CA ILE A 282 -5.62 -4.26 -0.31
C ILE A 282 -4.49 -4.01 0.67
N MET A 283 -3.41 -3.39 0.21
CA MET A 283 -2.28 -3.02 1.06
C MET A 283 -2.67 -1.97 2.10
N ALA A 284 -3.40 -0.92 1.70
CA ALA A 284 -3.87 0.13 2.58
C ALA A 284 -4.76 -0.41 3.71
N THR A 285 -5.76 -1.24 3.38
CA THR A 285 -6.67 -1.82 4.38
C THR A 285 -6.01 -2.85 5.28
N TYR A 286 -4.97 -3.54 4.79
CA TYR A 286 -4.19 -4.46 5.61
C TYR A 286 -3.30 -3.72 6.62
N LEU A 287 -2.67 -2.63 6.18
CA LEU A 287 -1.72 -1.85 6.98
C LEU A 287 -2.39 -0.90 7.97
N ALA A 288 -3.42 -0.19 7.54
CA ALA A 288 -3.97 0.95 8.26
C ALA A 288 -4.67 0.56 9.57
N ASP A 289 -4.28 1.25 10.65
CA ASP A 289 -5.11 1.38 11.85
C ASP A 289 -5.96 2.66 11.74
N ARG A 290 -5.34 3.74 11.25
CA ARG A 290 -5.99 5.03 10.96
C ARG A 290 -5.64 5.51 9.57
N VAL A 291 -6.48 6.39 9.03
CA VAL A 291 -6.36 6.89 7.66
C VAL A 291 -6.39 8.41 7.65
N ILE A 292 -5.46 9.00 6.92
CA ILE A 292 -5.44 10.43 6.58
C ILE A 292 -5.90 10.56 5.13
N VAL A 293 -7.05 11.19 4.94
CA VAL A 293 -7.60 11.43 3.60
C VAL A 293 -7.15 12.80 3.11
N PHE A 294 -6.70 12.87 1.87
CA PHE A 294 -6.44 14.12 1.17
C PHE A 294 -7.60 14.43 0.23
N SER A 295 -8.15 15.64 0.35
CA SER A 295 -9.25 16.12 -0.50
C SER A 295 -8.92 17.46 -1.14
N GLY A 296 -9.56 17.78 -2.26
CA GLY A 296 -9.39 19.05 -2.96
C GLY A 296 -9.12 18.83 -4.44
N ILE A 297 -8.69 19.89 -5.13
CA ILE A 297 -8.41 19.81 -6.56
C ILE A 297 -6.90 19.56 -6.73
N PRO A 298 -6.49 18.44 -7.35
CA PRO A 298 -5.08 18.14 -7.61
C PRO A 298 -4.36 19.32 -8.27
N SER A 299 -3.12 19.57 -7.85
CA SER A 299 -2.26 20.64 -8.39
C SER A 299 -2.74 22.08 -8.16
N LEU A 300 -3.85 22.31 -7.46
CA LEU A 300 -4.35 23.64 -7.09
C LEU A 300 -4.41 23.85 -5.59
N MET A 301 -5.38 23.24 -4.91
CA MET A 301 -5.59 23.43 -3.48
C MET A 301 -6.12 22.15 -2.86
N THR A 302 -5.40 21.67 -1.87
CA THR A 302 -5.70 20.40 -1.18
C THR A 302 -5.59 20.54 0.32
N THR A 303 -6.38 19.74 1.01
CA THR A 303 -6.41 19.65 2.47
C THR A 303 -6.14 18.20 2.88
N ALA A 304 -5.13 18.01 3.73
CA ALA A 304 -4.92 16.77 4.47
C ALA A 304 -5.74 16.84 5.76
N HIS A 305 -6.72 15.94 5.89
CA HIS A 305 -7.60 15.89 7.06
C HIS A 305 -6.87 15.32 8.27
N SER A 306 -7.38 15.60 9.47
CA SER A 306 -6.96 14.90 10.68
C SER A 306 -7.13 13.37 10.55
N PRO A 307 -6.28 12.54 11.20
CA PRO A 307 -6.36 11.09 11.05
C PRO A 307 -7.67 10.53 11.61
N GLN A 308 -8.32 9.65 10.85
CA GLN A 308 -9.62 9.07 11.19
C GLN A 308 -9.52 7.56 11.35
N SER A 309 -10.55 6.91 11.89
CA SER A 309 -10.63 5.45 11.87
C SER A 309 -10.63 4.91 10.44
N LEU A 310 -10.17 3.66 10.27
CA LEU A 310 -10.14 3.00 8.96
C LEU A 310 -11.49 3.09 8.23
N LEU A 311 -12.61 2.80 8.91
CA LEU A 311 -13.94 2.84 8.33
C LEU A 311 -14.32 4.25 7.83
N ASN A 312 -14.14 5.27 8.67
CA ASN A 312 -14.53 6.64 8.33
C ASN A 312 -13.64 7.22 7.22
N GLY A 313 -12.33 7.01 7.31
CA GLY A 313 -11.39 7.46 6.29
C GLY A 313 -11.62 6.79 4.94
N MET A 314 -11.87 5.48 4.93
CA MET A 314 -12.18 4.74 3.70
C MET A 314 -13.53 5.17 3.11
N ASN A 315 -14.57 5.34 3.92
CA ASN A 315 -15.86 5.82 3.43
C ASN A 315 -15.73 7.20 2.79
N ARG A 316 -15.05 8.14 3.45
CA ARG A 316 -14.83 9.49 2.91
C ARG A 316 -14.01 9.46 1.62
N PHE A 317 -12.94 8.66 1.58
CA PHE A 317 -12.11 8.55 0.38
C PHE A 317 -12.88 7.95 -0.79
N LEU A 318 -13.64 6.89 -0.55
CA LEU A 318 -14.44 6.21 -1.58
C LEU A 318 -15.64 7.03 -2.06
N GLU A 319 -16.25 7.81 -1.18
CA GLU A 319 -17.28 8.79 -1.52
C GLU A 319 -16.73 9.84 -2.50
N LEU A 320 -15.55 10.41 -2.23
CA LEU A 320 -14.88 11.37 -3.13
C LEU A 320 -14.62 10.78 -4.52
N LEU A 321 -14.35 9.48 -4.60
CA LEU A 321 -14.12 8.78 -5.86
C LEU A 321 -15.43 8.28 -6.52
N GLY A 322 -16.54 8.24 -5.79
CA GLY A 322 -17.83 7.74 -6.27
C GLY A 322 -17.88 6.23 -6.49
N ILE A 323 -17.07 5.44 -5.77
CA ILE A 323 -16.94 3.99 -5.93
C ILE A 323 -17.25 3.29 -4.62
N THR A 324 -17.90 2.13 -4.70
CA THR A 324 -18.23 1.33 -3.53
C THR A 324 -17.49 -0.01 -3.52
N PHE A 325 -17.17 -0.48 -2.32
CA PHE A 325 -16.55 -1.78 -2.07
C PHE A 325 -17.44 -2.64 -1.18
N ARG A 326 -17.39 -3.95 -1.43
CA ARG A 326 -17.96 -4.99 -0.58
C ARG A 326 -16.88 -6.00 -0.19
N ARG A 327 -17.13 -6.86 0.78
CA ARG A 327 -16.22 -7.97 1.13
C ARG A 327 -16.63 -9.23 0.36
N ASP A 328 -15.65 -10.04 -0.04
CA ASP A 328 -15.91 -11.43 -0.44
C ASP A 328 -16.05 -12.28 0.85
N PRO A 329 -17.10 -13.11 0.99
CA PRO A 329 -17.34 -13.88 2.20
C PRO A 329 -16.28 -14.95 2.48
N ASN A 330 -15.51 -15.38 1.47
CA ASN A 330 -14.59 -16.51 1.64
C ASN A 330 -13.23 -16.09 2.23
N ASN A 331 -12.68 -14.97 1.76
CA ASN A 331 -11.33 -14.52 2.10
C ASN A 331 -11.28 -13.08 2.64
N PHE A 332 -12.46 -12.48 2.84
CA PHE A 332 -12.63 -11.11 3.32
C PHE A 332 -11.91 -10.09 2.44
N ARG A 333 -11.58 -10.36 1.18
CA ARG A 333 -10.91 -9.34 0.36
C ARG A 333 -11.88 -8.19 0.03
N PRO A 334 -11.39 -6.93 -0.03
CA PRO A 334 -12.18 -5.83 -0.58
C PRO A 334 -12.40 -6.07 -2.07
N ARG A 335 -13.65 -5.95 -2.50
CA ARG A 335 -14.11 -6.16 -3.88
C ARG A 335 -14.87 -4.95 -4.37
N ILE A 336 -14.40 -4.37 -5.46
CA ILE A 336 -15.04 -3.21 -6.09
C ILE A 336 -16.38 -3.60 -6.73
N ASN A 337 -17.40 -2.76 -6.56
CA ASN A 337 -18.66 -2.94 -7.29
C ASN A 337 -18.57 -2.33 -8.69
N LYS A 338 -19.23 -2.98 -9.66
CA LYS A 338 -19.40 -2.39 -10.99
C LYS A 338 -20.30 -1.16 -10.87
N ASN A 339 -19.94 -0.10 -11.61
CA ASN A 339 -20.65 1.18 -11.58
C ASN A 339 -22.13 0.97 -11.95
N GLN A 340 -23.04 1.60 -11.21
CA GLN A 340 -24.50 1.51 -11.40
C GLN A 340 -25.10 0.10 -11.20
N SER A 341 -24.36 -0.84 -10.61
CA SER A 341 -24.95 -2.12 -10.19
C SER A 341 -25.92 -1.92 -9.02
N VAL A 342 -26.86 -2.84 -8.81
CA VAL A 342 -27.84 -2.78 -7.71
C VAL A 342 -27.16 -2.53 -6.36
N LYS A 343 -26.10 -3.30 -6.06
CA LYS A 343 -25.33 -3.16 -4.82
C LYS A 343 -24.57 -1.83 -4.71
N ASP A 344 -24.07 -1.29 -5.83
CA ASP A 344 -23.41 0.03 -5.84
C ASP A 344 -24.41 1.14 -5.50
N LEU A 345 -25.63 1.07 -6.06
CA LEU A 345 -26.70 2.04 -5.79
C LEU A 345 -27.20 1.96 -4.35
N ASP A 346 -27.38 0.75 -3.82
CA ASP A 346 -27.84 0.55 -2.44
C ASP A 346 -26.81 1.07 -1.42
N GLN A 347 -25.53 0.77 -1.65
CA GLN A 347 -24.43 1.25 -0.80
C GLN A 347 -24.28 2.77 -0.83
N LYS A 348 -24.38 3.39 -2.02
CA LYS A 348 -24.39 4.86 -2.15
C LYS A 348 -25.57 5.51 -1.45
N ARG A 349 -26.76 4.93 -1.53
CA ARG A 349 -27.96 5.43 -0.82
C ARG A 349 -27.80 5.34 0.70
N ALA A 350 -27.16 4.29 1.19
CA ALA A 350 -26.87 4.10 2.60
C ALA A 350 -25.71 4.97 3.12
N GLY A 351 -24.93 5.60 2.24
CA GLY A 351 -23.70 6.31 2.62
C GLY A 351 -22.58 5.39 3.11
N GLN A 352 -22.66 4.08 2.79
CA GLN A 352 -21.70 3.06 3.23
C GLN A 352 -20.92 2.54 2.02
N TYR A 353 -19.73 3.08 1.83
CA TYR A 353 -18.86 2.77 0.70
C TYR A 353 -17.86 1.64 1.02
N PHE A 354 -17.61 1.34 2.30
CA PHE A 354 -16.69 0.32 2.78
C PHE A 354 -17.25 -0.47 3.96
N PHE A 355 -16.96 -1.77 4.01
CA PHE A 355 -17.39 -2.69 5.07
C PHE A 355 -16.18 -3.41 5.70
N LEU A 356 -16.13 -3.44 7.04
CA LEU A 356 -15.11 -4.14 7.83
C LEU A 356 -15.56 -5.55 8.22
N GLU A 357 -16.83 -5.71 8.59
CA GLU A 357 -17.49 -6.98 8.94
C GLU A 357 -18.80 -7.11 8.12
N GLU A 358 -19.43 -8.29 8.15
CA GLU A 358 -20.61 -8.65 7.33
C GLU A 358 -21.79 -7.69 7.42
#